data_AF-A0A7X6JD07-F1
#
_entry.id   AF-A0A7X6JD07-F1
#
_cell.length_a   1.000
_cell.length_b   1.000
_cell.length_c   1.000
_cell.angle_alpha   90.00
_cell.angle_beta   90.00
_cell.angle_gamma   90.00
#
_symmetry.space_group_name_H-M   'P 1'
#
loop_
_entity.id
_entity.type
_entity.pdbx_description
1 polymer ?
#
loop_
_entity_poly.entity_id
_entity_poly.type
_entity_poly.pdbx_seq_one_letter_code
_entity_poly.pdbx_strand_id
1 'polypeptide(L)'
;MINSSADVNTSGKNGFGAFAESFSEINQTGGKISTQGASGHGLVANNDRNLQGGKIVTHDTEIVTSGAWAYGAFADNGGNIELNGGSVDTSGDRSFGLLAAKNSTLTSNSKVTTSGAKAHGVQAGANGGSANGMITLS
;
A
#
# COMPACT_ATOMS: atom_id res chain seq x y z
N MET A 1 -16.92 1.98 -6.25
CA MET A 1 -16.54 2.31 -4.86
C MET A 1 -16.92 1.16 -3.95
N ILE A 2 -16.02 0.73 -3.08
CA ILE A 2 -16.27 -0.20 -1.96
C ILE A 2 -16.11 0.59 -0.67
N ASN A 3 -17.02 0.40 0.29
CA ASN A 3 -16.84 0.86 1.68
C ASN A 3 -16.83 -0.39 2.58
N SER A 4 -15.82 -0.55 3.42
CA SER A 4 -15.60 -1.76 4.19
C SER A 4 -15.04 -1.45 5.59
N SER A 5 -15.26 -2.36 6.52
CA SER A 5 -14.63 -2.42 7.84
C SER A 5 -14.15 -3.85 8.15
N ALA A 6 -14.01 -4.68 7.12
CA ALA A 6 -13.77 -6.12 7.26
C ALA A 6 -12.31 -6.41 7.63
N ASP A 7 -12.11 -7.56 8.27
CA ASP A 7 -10.79 -8.18 8.36
C ASP A 7 -10.51 -8.98 7.07
N VAL A 8 -9.43 -8.64 6.39
CA VAL A 8 -9.00 -9.27 5.13
C VAL A 8 -7.71 -10.05 5.38
N ASN A 9 -7.69 -11.32 4.99
CA ASN A 9 -6.51 -12.18 5.13
C ASN A 9 -6.18 -12.85 3.79
N THR A 10 -4.94 -12.67 3.31
CA THR A 10 -4.45 -13.30 2.08
C THR A 10 -3.09 -13.97 2.30
N SER A 11 -2.93 -15.20 1.82
CA SER A 11 -1.71 -15.99 2.01
C SER A 11 -1.01 -16.41 0.71
N GLY A 12 -1.67 -16.25 -0.43
CA GLY A 12 -1.10 -16.58 -1.74
C GLY A 12 0.00 -15.62 -2.18
N LYS A 13 0.94 -16.09 -3.00
CA LYS A 13 1.89 -15.22 -3.72
C LYS A 13 1.12 -14.21 -4.56
N ASN A 14 1.48 -12.93 -4.51
CA ASN A 14 0.72 -11.82 -5.09
C ASN A 14 -0.72 -11.70 -4.56
N GLY A 15 -1.04 -12.29 -3.41
CA GLY A 15 -2.34 -12.13 -2.76
C GLY A 15 -2.43 -10.76 -2.11
N PHE A 16 -2.92 -9.76 -2.85
CA PHE A 16 -3.08 -8.40 -2.32
C PHE A 16 -4.27 -8.31 -1.38
N GLY A 17 -4.16 -7.49 -0.33
CA GLY A 17 -5.25 -7.26 0.61
C GLY A 17 -6.37 -6.41 0.00
N ALA A 18 -6.04 -5.17 -0.38
CA ALA A 18 -6.91 -4.28 -1.14
C ALA A 18 -6.20 -3.81 -2.41
N PHE A 19 -6.88 -3.90 -3.56
CA PHE A 19 -6.32 -3.53 -4.85
C PHE A 19 -7.31 -2.67 -5.64
N ALA A 20 -6.96 -1.41 -5.88
CA ALA A 20 -7.75 -0.46 -6.67
C ALA A 20 -7.02 -0.13 -7.98
N GLU A 21 -7.64 -0.50 -9.10
CA GLU A 21 -7.17 -0.17 -10.44
C GLU A 21 -7.89 1.09 -10.99
N SER A 22 -7.71 1.41 -12.27
CA SER A 22 -8.26 2.64 -12.84
C SER A 22 -9.75 2.84 -12.54
N PHE A 23 -10.12 4.05 -12.13
CA PHE A 23 -11.48 4.46 -11.74
C PHE A 23 -12.09 3.72 -10.52
N SER A 24 -11.31 2.88 -9.83
CA SER A 24 -11.78 2.18 -8.63
C SER A 24 -11.45 2.97 -7.38
N GLU A 25 -12.34 2.92 -6.39
CA GLU A 25 -12.12 3.51 -5.07
C GLU A 25 -12.49 2.50 -3.99
N ILE A 26 -11.60 2.31 -3.02
CA ILE A 26 -11.81 1.48 -1.82
C ILE A 26 -11.63 2.37 -0.60
N ASN A 27 -12.66 2.45 0.23
CA ASN A 27 -12.62 3.09 1.54
C ASN A 27 -12.70 2.00 2.62
N GLN A 28 -11.69 1.92 3.49
CA GLN A 28 -11.65 1.00 4.62
C GLN A 28 -11.65 1.80 5.93
N THR A 29 -12.56 1.50 6.84
CA THR A 29 -12.60 2.14 8.17
C THR A 29 -12.51 1.07 9.25
N GLY A 30 -11.46 1.10 10.05
CA GLY A 30 -11.12 0.06 11.01
C GLY A 30 -10.71 -1.27 10.34
N GLY A 31 -10.78 -2.33 11.13
CA GLY A 31 -10.42 -3.68 10.69
C GLY A 31 -8.93 -3.87 10.44
N LYS A 32 -8.58 -5.06 9.99
CA LYS A 32 -7.21 -5.49 9.72
C LYS A 32 -7.06 -6.05 8.32
N ILE A 33 -6.04 -5.61 7.60
CA ILE A 33 -5.61 -6.21 6.33
C ILE A 33 -4.29 -6.93 6.59
N SER A 34 -4.29 -8.26 6.48
CA SER A 34 -3.10 -9.08 6.67
C SER A 34 -2.73 -9.89 5.44
N THR A 35 -1.47 -9.79 5.03
CA THR A 35 -0.93 -10.50 3.87
C THR A 35 0.36 -11.26 4.21
N GLN A 36 0.46 -12.52 3.80
CA GLN A 36 1.62 -13.37 4.13
C GLN A 36 2.40 -13.90 2.92
N GLY A 37 1.78 -13.91 1.73
CA GLY A 37 2.45 -14.40 0.53
C GLY A 37 3.57 -13.47 0.05
N ALA A 38 4.58 -14.04 -0.62
CA ALA A 38 5.62 -13.24 -1.28
C ALA A 38 4.98 -12.28 -2.30
N SER A 39 5.44 -11.03 -2.30
CA SER A 39 4.83 -9.92 -3.05
C SER A 39 3.33 -9.72 -2.74
N GLY A 40 2.80 -10.23 -1.64
CA GLY A 40 1.42 -10.00 -1.21
C GLY A 40 1.31 -8.64 -0.54
N HIS A 41 1.17 -7.57 -1.29
CA HIS A 41 1.05 -6.21 -0.75
C HIS A 41 -0.24 -6.01 0.07
N GLY A 42 -0.18 -5.19 1.12
CA GLY A 42 -1.36 -4.84 1.91
C GLY A 42 -2.36 -4.03 1.07
N LEU A 43 -1.93 -2.85 0.62
CA LEU A 43 -2.69 -1.97 -0.27
C LEU A 43 -1.95 -1.76 -1.59
N VAL A 44 -2.68 -1.83 -2.70
CA VAL A 44 -2.17 -1.50 -4.03
C VAL A 44 -3.13 -0.56 -4.72
N ALA A 45 -2.63 0.58 -5.21
CA ALA A 45 -3.39 1.49 -6.06
C ALA A 45 -2.61 1.75 -7.35
N ASN A 46 -3.21 1.55 -8.52
CA ASN A 46 -2.56 1.80 -9.81
C ASN A 46 -3.51 2.40 -10.87
N ASN A 47 -2.93 2.83 -12.01
CA ASN A 47 -3.67 3.30 -13.20
C ASN A 47 -3.37 2.40 -14.41
N ASP A 48 -3.86 1.17 -14.41
CA ASP A 48 -3.64 0.19 -15.48
C ASP A 48 -4.15 0.66 -16.86
N ARG A 49 -5.17 1.53 -16.89
CA ARG A 49 -5.75 2.09 -18.12
C ARG A 49 -5.15 3.42 -18.56
N ASN A 50 -4.16 3.96 -17.84
CA ASN A 50 -3.57 5.29 -18.09
C ASN A 50 -4.60 6.42 -18.21
N LEU A 51 -5.66 6.36 -17.41
CA LEU A 51 -6.72 7.37 -17.31
C LEU A 51 -6.69 7.96 -15.90
N GLN A 52 -7.67 7.65 -15.06
CA GLN A 52 -7.70 8.02 -13.64
C GLN A 52 -7.17 6.85 -12.80
N GLY A 53 -6.16 7.10 -11.97
CA GLY A 53 -5.62 6.10 -11.04
C GLY A 53 -6.66 5.63 -10.03
N GLY A 54 -6.51 4.38 -9.61
CA GLY A 54 -7.26 3.83 -8.49
C GLY A 54 -6.91 4.56 -7.20
N LYS A 55 -7.89 4.60 -6.30
CA LYS A 55 -7.77 5.28 -5.00
C LYS A 55 -8.08 4.33 -3.86
N ILE A 56 -7.23 4.34 -2.84
CA ILE A 56 -7.52 3.68 -1.56
C ILE A 56 -7.46 4.72 -0.45
N VAL A 57 -8.50 4.79 0.37
CA VAL A 57 -8.51 5.58 1.61
C VAL A 57 -8.73 4.65 2.78
N THR A 58 -7.89 4.74 3.80
CA THR A 58 -8.08 3.97 5.03
C THR A 58 -8.22 4.90 6.23
N HIS A 59 -9.12 4.59 7.16
CA HIS A 59 -9.25 5.24 8.46
C HIS A 59 -9.02 4.23 9.57
N ASP A 60 -8.10 4.47 10.49
CA ASP A 60 -7.85 3.62 11.66
C ASP A 60 -7.69 2.11 11.35
N THR A 61 -7.12 1.77 10.19
CA THR A 61 -6.95 0.38 9.73
C THR A 61 -5.57 -0.15 10.12
N GLU A 62 -5.50 -1.41 10.58
CA GLU A 62 -4.23 -2.10 10.81
C GLU A 62 -3.81 -2.85 9.54
N ILE A 63 -2.63 -2.55 8.99
CA ILE A 63 -2.09 -3.18 7.79
C ILE A 63 -0.84 -3.96 8.17
N VAL A 64 -0.86 -5.29 8.00
CA VAL A 64 0.23 -6.18 8.40
C VAL A 64 0.69 -7.04 7.24
N THR A 65 1.96 -6.94 6.87
CA THR A 65 2.54 -7.74 5.78
C THR A 65 3.80 -8.48 6.23
N SER A 66 3.94 -9.73 5.79
CA SER A 66 5.06 -10.60 6.22
C SER A 66 5.81 -11.33 5.11
N GLY A 67 5.28 -11.36 3.89
CA GLY A 67 5.97 -11.95 2.76
C GLY A 67 7.21 -11.17 2.31
N ALA A 68 8.19 -11.84 1.71
CA ALA A 68 9.29 -11.14 1.05
C ALA A 68 8.73 -10.22 -0.06
N TRP A 69 9.28 -9.01 -0.18
CA TRP A 69 8.80 -7.96 -1.10
C TRP A 69 7.33 -7.55 -0.91
N ALA A 70 6.71 -7.86 0.23
CA ALA A 70 5.29 -7.61 0.48
C ALA A 70 5.03 -6.21 1.08
N TYR A 71 5.09 -5.15 0.29
CA TYR A 71 4.90 -3.78 0.79
C TYR A 71 3.58 -3.55 1.54
N GLY A 72 3.60 -2.68 2.56
CA GLY A 72 2.43 -2.31 3.34
C GLY A 72 1.41 -1.55 2.49
N ALA A 73 1.81 -0.38 1.98
CA ALA A 73 1.01 0.42 1.05
C ALA A 73 1.85 0.79 -0.19
N PHE A 74 1.34 0.42 -1.36
CA PHE A 74 2.03 0.61 -2.64
C PHE A 74 1.15 1.36 -3.65
N ALA A 75 1.42 2.65 -3.81
CA ALA A 75 0.85 3.44 -4.90
C ALA A 75 1.81 3.38 -6.10
N ASP A 76 1.34 2.90 -7.25
CA ASP A 76 2.13 2.81 -8.48
C ASP A 76 1.40 3.45 -9.65
N ASN A 77 2.12 3.81 -10.71
CA ASN A 77 1.58 4.28 -11.99
C ASN A 77 0.39 5.24 -11.82
N GLY A 78 0.56 6.39 -11.16
CA GLY A 78 -0.51 7.36 -10.97
C GLY A 78 -1.63 6.98 -9.98
N GLY A 79 -1.51 5.88 -9.24
CA GLY A 79 -2.43 5.53 -8.17
C GLY A 79 -2.32 6.45 -6.94
N ASN A 80 -3.36 6.43 -6.10
CA ASN A 80 -3.48 7.33 -4.95
C ASN A 80 -3.83 6.54 -3.68
N ILE A 81 -3.05 6.71 -2.61
CA ILE A 81 -3.34 6.10 -1.30
C ILE A 81 -3.36 7.19 -0.23
N GLU A 82 -4.36 7.15 0.64
CA GLU A 82 -4.48 8.01 1.81
C GLU A 82 -4.68 7.16 3.07
N LEU A 83 -3.77 7.27 4.03
CA LEU A 83 -3.83 6.55 5.30
C LEU A 83 -4.09 7.52 6.45
N ASN A 84 -5.31 7.50 6.98
CA ASN A 84 -5.82 8.36 8.05
C ASN A 84 -5.87 7.60 9.38
N GLY A 85 -4.75 7.53 10.09
CA GLY A 85 -4.61 6.81 11.36
C GLY A 85 -4.24 5.34 11.16
N GLY A 86 -4.38 4.54 12.22
CA GLY A 86 -4.01 3.13 12.21
C GLY A 86 -2.49 2.87 12.14
N SER A 87 -2.13 1.68 11.65
CA SER A 87 -0.71 1.27 11.55
C SER A 87 -0.41 0.50 10.26
N VAL A 88 0.87 0.56 9.87
CA VAL A 88 1.46 -0.26 8.81
C VAL A 88 2.67 -0.99 9.40
N ASP A 89 2.59 -2.30 9.50
CA ASP A 89 3.63 -3.14 10.07
C ASP A 89 4.11 -4.16 9.02
N THR A 90 5.37 -4.04 8.61
CA THR A 90 5.99 -4.94 7.62
C THR A 90 7.19 -5.70 8.18
N SER A 91 7.30 -6.99 7.85
CA SER A 91 8.33 -7.86 8.41
C SER A 91 9.13 -8.69 7.41
N GLY A 92 8.69 -8.79 6.15
CA GLY A 92 9.42 -9.56 5.13
C GLY A 92 10.67 -8.86 4.57
N ASP A 93 11.60 -9.64 4.03
CA ASP A 93 12.79 -9.10 3.37
C ASP A 93 12.42 -8.17 2.22
N ARG A 94 13.10 -7.01 2.15
CA ARG A 94 12.82 -5.92 1.19
C ARG A 94 11.35 -5.48 1.21
N SER A 95 10.65 -5.66 2.33
CA SER A 95 9.26 -5.23 2.47
C SER A 95 9.16 -3.80 2.97
N PHE A 96 8.91 -2.85 2.07
CA PHE A 96 8.77 -1.45 2.42
C PHE A 96 7.43 -1.16 3.10
N GLY A 97 7.42 -0.23 4.05
CA GLY A 97 6.20 0.22 4.71
C GLY A 97 5.31 0.95 3.71
N LEU A 98 5.77 2.12 3.26
CA LEU A 98 5.10 2.97 2.28
C LEU A 98 5.97 3.12 1.03
N LEU A 99 5.39 2.87 -0.15
CA LEU A 99 6.03 3.09 -1.44
C LEU A 99 5.09 3.85 -2.38
N ALA A 100 5.57 4.97 -2.91
CA ALA A 100 4.94 5.68 -4.02
C ALA A 100 5.92 5.72 -5.20
N ALA A 101 5.50 5.32 -6.40
CA ALA A 101 6.32 5.32 -7.61
C ALA A 101 5.49 5.65 -8.87
N LYS A 102 6.19 6.05 -9.94
CA LYS A 102 5.61 6.35 -11.27
C LYS A 102 4.43 7.31 -11.24
N ASN A 103 4.69 8.53 -10.77
CA ASN A 103 3.75 9.64 -10.63
C ASN A 103 2.57 9.35 -9.69
N SER A 104 2.72 8.38 -8.79
CA SER A 104 1.71 8.09 -7.76
C SER A 104 1.89 9.00 -6.53
N THR A 105 0.85 9.05 -5.71
CA THR A 105 0.84 9.83 -4.47
C THR A 105 0.41 8.99 -3.28
N LEU A 106 1.06 9.19 -2.14
CA LEU A 106 0.66 8.59 -0.87
C LEU A 106 0.69 9.64 0.26
N THR A 107 -0.40 9.77 1.01
CA THR A 107 -0.48 10.59 2.22
C THR A 107 -0.67 9.69 3.43
N SER A 108 0.01 9.98 4.55
CA SER A 108 -0.15 9.17 5.76
C SER A 108 0.14 9.95 7.05
N ASN A 109 -0.72 9.77 8.05
CA ASN A 109 -0.43 10.07 9.47
C ASN A 109 -0.43 8.79 10.33
N SER A 110 -0.29 7.62 9.69
CA SER A 110 -0.28 6.31 10.35
C SER A 110 1.09 6.02 10.95
N LYS A 111 1.12 5.16 11.98
CA LYS A 111 2.39 4.62 12.48
C LYS A 111 2.94 3.59 11.49
N VAL A 112 4.20 3.72 11.09
CA VAL A 112 4.87 2.77 10.18
C VAL A 112 6.03 2.06 10.90
N THR A 113 5.98 0.74 10.95
CA THR A 113 7.06 -0.11 11.48
C THR A 113 7.52 -1.09 10.39
N THR A 114 8.83 -1.16 10.16
CA THR A 114 9.42 -2.11 9.19
C THR A 114 10.61 -2.83 9.81
N SER A 115 10.67 -4.15 9.72
CA SER A 115 11.69 -4.97 10.40
C SER A 115 12.49 -5.93 9.51
N GLY A 116 12.07 -6.14 8.26
CA GLY A 116 12.75 -7.08 7.36
C GLY A 116 14.11 -6.60 6.86
N ALA A 117 14.96 -7.52 6.41
CA ALA A 117 16.27 -7.15 5.88
C ALA A 117 16.13 -6.29 4.62
N LYS A 118 16.90 -5.19 4.52
CA LYS A 118 16.82 -4.23 3.40
C LYS A 118 15.42 -3.61 3.21
N ALA A 119 14.60 -3.59 4.26
CA ALA A 119 13.33 -2.86 4.25
C ALA A 119 13.56 -1.37 4.46
N HIS A 120 12.70 -0.55 3.86
CA HIS A 120 12.63 0.89 4.07
C HIS A 120 11.28 1.21 4.72
N GLY A 121 11.27 2.13 5.69
CA GLY A 121 10.02 2.61 6.28
C GLY A 121 9.14 3.31 5.24
N VAL A 122 9.72 4.30 4.56
CA VAL A 122 9.05 5.13 3.58
C VAL A 122 9.98 5.33 2.39
N GLN A 123 9.48 5.10 1.17
CA GLN A 123 10.22 5.34 -0.05
C GLN A 123 9.37 6.10 -1.08
N ALA A 124 9.84 7.29 -1.44
CA ALA A 124 9.32 8.05 -2.56
C ALA A 124 10.19 7.79 -3.80
N GLY A 125 9.60 7.13 -4.77
CA GLY A 125 10.16 6.81 -6.07
C GLY A 125 10.80 5.42 -6.19
N ALA A 126 11.15 5.05 -7.42
CA ALA A 126 11.77 3.76 -7.78
C ALA A 126 13.02 3.94 -8.66
N ASN A 127 13.55 2.88 -9.26
CA ASN A 127 14.62 2.99 -10.25
C ASN A 127 14.02 3.24 -11.66
N GLY A 128 14.62 4.14 -12.46
CA GLY A 128 14.29 4.36 -13.87
C GLY A 128 13.77 5.77 -14.22
N GLY A 129 13.60 6.05 -15.52
CA GLY A 129 13.32 7.39 -16.08
C GLY A 129 11.93 7.98 -15.79
N SER A 130 11.04 7.22 -15.15
CA SER A 130 9.71 7.69 -14.69
C SER A 130 9.44 7.18 -13.28
N ALA A 131 10.45 7.26 -12.43
CA ALA A 131 10.42 6.73 -11.08
C ALA A 131 9.73 7.62 -10.05
N ASN A 132 9.37 8.86 -10.38
CA ASN A 132 8.90 9.85 -9.41
C ASN A 132 7.73 9.29 -8.58
N GLY A 133 7.72 9.54 -7.29
CA GLY A 133 6.57 9.29 -6.42
C GLY A 133 6.56 10.36 -5.35
N MET A 134 5.39 10.68 -4.82
CA MET A 134 5.25 11.68 -3.77
C MET A 134 4.69 11.02 -2.51
N ILE A 135 5.37 11.22 -1.38
CA ILE A 135 4.85 10.83 -0.08
C ILE A 135 4.81 12.06 0.82
N THR A 136 3.64 12.31 1.42
CA THR A 136 3.44 13.36 2.43
C THR A 136 3.10 12.70 3.76
N LEU A 137 3.89 13.01 4.79
CA LEU A 137 3.65 12.58 6.17
C LEU A 137 3.15 13.78 6.98
N SER A 138 2.13 13.57 7.81
CA SER A 138 1.50 14.62 8.64
C SER A 138 1.29 14.17 10.07
#